data_AF-A0A553GAS3-F1
#
_entry.id   AF-A0A553GAS3-F1
#
_cell.length_a   1.000
_cell.length_b   1.000
_cell.length_c   1.000
_cell.angle_alpha   90.00
_cell.angle_beta   90.00
_cell.angle_gamma   90.00
#
_symmetry.space_group_name_H-M   'P 1'
#
loop_
_entity.id
_entity.type
_entity.pdbx_description
1 polymer ?
#
loop_
_entity_poly.entity_id
_entity_poly.type
_entity_poly.pdbx_seq_one_letter_code
_entity_poly.pdbx_strand_id
1 'polypeptide(L)'
;MKANYNHMNKIGLILLISWVSLLSYAQPFDHTPSSTIVYREINISETIRRHDPDLFVNIDIDDDGTNDLIFRIASEADNIFIGRVYASNEQANTKFLSGVGCSPTLFSAFVNKSGQKFIEQSAEDWNGSVQGAGETQVIIANNFCTDEPNFLNKDFSYLGVQFEKDGNIHYAWLLIKIYNIKDVTDYMSIEVKSLAYETVASQGIQAGDDGNPVVSSIEIQGAGGISEITEDYGTLQMEANLLPIEAQGRLIHWTLSDYDLATINIAGELTALSNGTVRVYATIDDINQKTDYADITISNQKIHLEALNVLVKGGGEFKIDTDYGTLEFDVEFIPENADNSFKSITWEQSNNASNNQFIYGAIGGTTGIVQAINDADGLATNTTFTAQSSDPNGTSKDFSVVISNQTKRIARLELVIIGELPPEINQDKGMLQLRSNDYPSYGEPIFWKVDNPSLASVTPDVTNSSIAFLNALNDGTVNVICYWEDPSVSGRIVSDTLSVLISNQIPTAIDELLNEQKAILFPNPANSNSTVFINTKKRIQRANFRTISGKFVASVPVSDQTLQLTDIKKGTYLVTLHLSNNTYFTKLLYVE
;
A
#
# COMPACT_ATOMS: atom_id res chain seq x y z
N MET A 1 38.86 -33.01 -3.73
CA MET A 1 38.03 -33.75 -2.75
C MET A 1 36.66 -33.94 -3.39
N LYS A 2 36.41 -35.12 -3.97
CA LYS A 2 35.39 -36.09 -3.53
C LYS A 2 33.97 -35.50 -3.31
N ALA A 3 33.12 -35.77 -4.31
CA ALA A 3 31.76 -36.34 -4.25
C ALA A 3 30.69 -35.70 -3.33
N ASN A 4 29.54 -35.34 -3.91
CA ASN A 4 28.38 -36.26 -3.89
C ASN A 4 27.27 -35.87 -4.88
N TYR A 5 26.91 -36.87 -5.68
CA TYR A 5 25.68 -37.00 -6.47
C TYR A 5 24.61 -37.75 -5.65
N ASN A 6 23.34 -37.60 -6.06
CA ASN A 6 22.11 -38.32 -5.67
C ASN A 6 21.18 -37.45 -4.79
N HIS A 7 19.91 -37.20 -5.13
CA HIS A 7 18.93 -38.10 -5.75
C HIS A 7 17.84 -37.35 -6.56
N MET A 8 17.50 -37.88 -7.74
CA MET A 8 16.23 -37.63 -8.45
C MET A 8 15.05 -38.29 -7.72
N ASN A 9 13.86 -37.64 -7.69
CA ASN A 9 12.62 -38.21 -8.24
C ASN A 9 11.41 -37.24 -8.23
N LYS A 10 10.96 -36.94 -9.46
CA LYS A 10 9.57 -36.96 -9.95
C LYS A 10 8.51 -36.04 -9.36
N ILE A 11 8.29 -34.90 -10.02
CA ILE A 11 6.99 -34.43 -10.59
C ILE A 11 7.39 -33.72 -11.90
N GLY A 12 7.10 -34.27 -13.07
CA GLY A 12 5.87 -33.93 -13.80
C GLY A 12 6.24 -33.03 -14.99
N LEU A 13 6.35 -33.67 -16.15
CA LEU A 13 6.59 -33.11 -17.47
C LEU A 13 5.60 -31.97 -17.79
N ILE A 14 6.10 -30.76 -18.07
CA ILE A 14 5.60 -29.67 -18.97
C ILE A 14 6.35 -28.41 -18.54
N LEU A 15 7.44 -28.09 -19.24
CA LEU A 15 8.08 -26.76 -19.28
C LEU A 15 9.08 -26.83 -20.44
N LEU A 16 8.53 -26.73 -21.65
CA LEU A 16 9.29 -26.46 -22.86
C LEU A 16 8.97 -25.02 -23.25
N ILE A 17 10.04 -24.22 -23.24
CA ILE A 17 10.19 -22.95 -23.96
C ILE A 17 9.51 -21.74 -23.31
N SER A 18 10.24 -21.06 -22.43
CA SER A 18 10.26 -19.60 -22.38
C SER A 18 11.71 -19.17 -22.13
N TRP A 19 12.11 -18.02 -22.68
CA TRP A 19 13.49 -17.53 -22.85
C TRP A 19 14.20 -17.89 -24.17
N VAL A 20 13.53 -17.59 -25.29
CA VAL A 20 14.19 -16.94 -26.45
C VAL A 20 13.19 -15.95 -27.06
N SER A 21 13.20 -14.71 -26.60
CA SER A 21 12.49 -13.61 -27.25
C SER A 21 13.35 -12.36 -27.15
N LEU A 22 14.49 -12.42 -27.82
CA LEU A 22 15.36 -11.27 -28.12
C LEU A 22 16.38 -11.70 -29.19
N LEU A 23 15.87 -12.20 -30.31
CA LEU A 23 16.56 -12.32 -31.60
C LEU A 23 15.51 -12.86 -32.57
N SER A 24 14.60 -11.99 -33.01
CA SER A 24 14.02 -12.16 -34.33
C SER A 24 15.19 -12.06 -35.31
N TYR A 25 15.75 -13.23 -35.60
CA TYR A 25 16.60 -13.49 -36.72
C TYR A 25 15.82 -12.99 -37.94
N ALA A 26 16.17 -11.80 -38.42
CA ALA A 26 15.92 -11.43 -39.80
C ALA A 26 16.67 -12.50 -40.62
N GLN A 27 15.98 -13.58 -40.97
CA GLN A 27 16.32 -14.30 -42.19
C GLN A 27 16.33 -13.19 -43.25
N PRO A 28 17.39 -13.00 -44.03
CA PRO A 28 17.24 -12.25 -45.26
C PRO A 28 16.33 -13.13 -46.13
N PHE A 29 15.03 -12.92 -45.99
CA PHE A 29 14.11 -13.29 -47.06
C PHE A 29 14.54 -12.41 -48.22
N ASP A 30 15.36 -12.99 -49.10
CA ASP A 30 15.53 -12.55 -50.47
C ASP A 30 14.21 -12.81 -51.21
N HIS A 31 13.19 -12.10 -50.77
CA HIS A 31 12.10 -11.70 -51.62
C HIS A 31 12.39 -10.24 -51.86
N THR A 32 13.24 -9.98 -52.86
CA THR A 32 13.08 -8.77 -53.64
C THR A 32 11.58 -8.62 -53.88
N PRO A 33 10.91 -7.59 -53.33
CA PRO A 33 9.58 -7.29 -53.79
C PRO A 33 9.75 -7.18 -55.29
N SER A 34 8.98 -7.96 -56.06
CA SER A 34 8.77 -7.60 -57.45
C SER A 34 7.94 -6.31 -57.42
N SER A 35 8.51 -5.22 -56.92
CA SER A 35 7.91 -3.90 -56.95
C SER A 35 7.85 -3.58 -58.43
N THR A 36 6.66 -3.72 -58.99
CA THR A 36 6.39 -3.36 -60.37
C THR A 36 6.54 -1.86 -60.59
N ILE A 37 6.84 -1.09 -59.54
CA ILE A 37 7.00 0.36 -59.51
C ILE A 37 8.42 0.72 -59.06
N VAL A 38 9.00 1.72 -59.71
CA VAL A 38 10.18 2.47 -59.25
C VAL A 38 9.66 3.72 -58.57
N TYR A 39 9.98 3.91 -57.29
CA TYR A 39 9.68 5.12 -56.53
C TYR A 39 10.96 5.90 -56.21
N ARG A 40 10.90 7.22 -56.34
CA ARG A 40 12.00 8.14 -56.02
C ARG A 40 11.50 9.38 -55.30
N GLU A 41 12.15 9.73 -54.20
CA GLU A 41 12.06 11.07 -53.64
C GLU A 41 12.91 12.04 -54.47
N ILE A 42 12.26 13.07 -55.00
CA ILE A 42 12.87 14.10 -55.86
C ILE A 42 13.13 15.39 -55.05
N ASN A 43 12.22 15.75 -54.14
CA ASN A 43 12.33 16.90 -53.24
C ASN A 43 12.84 18.21 -53.88
N ILE A 44 12.35 18.54 -55.08
CA ILE A 44 12.60 19.84 -55.73
C ILE A 44 11.68 20.89 -55.12
N SER A 45 12.20 22.09 -54.90
CA SER A 45 11.41 23.26 -54.46
C SER A 45 11.97 24.50 -55.14
N GLU A 46 11.17 25.13 -55.98
CA GLU A 46 11.56 26.29 -56.76
C GLU A 46 10.56 27.43 -56.61
N THR A 47 11.07 28.67 -56.61
CA THR A 47 10.25 29.88 -56.51
C THR A 47 10.43 30.72 -57.74
N ILE A 48 9.33 31.01 -58.42
CA ILE A 48 9.31 31.61 -59.75
C ILE A 48 8.62 32.97 -59.67
N ARG A 49 9.23 33.97 -60.31
CA ARG A 49 8.70 35.34 -60.41
C ARG A 49 7.73 35.49 -61.60
N ARG A 50 6.68 36.27 -61.40
CA ARG A 50 5.68 36.65 -62.42
C ARG A 50 6.35 37.35 -63.60
N HIS A 51 5.96 36.94 -64.82
CA HIS A 51 6.44 37.50 -66.10
C HIS A 51 7.95 37.36 -66.36
N ASP A 52 8.65 36.44 -65.69
CA ASP A 52 10.01 36.07 -66.10
C ASP A 52 9.93 35.10 -67.30
N PRO A 53 10.33 35.51 -68.52
CA PRO A 53 10.19 34.68 -69.71
C PRO A 53 11.16 33.49 -69.76
N ASP A 54 12.16 33.45 -68.88
CA ASP A 54 13.33 32.58 -69.01
C ASP A 54 13.53 31.58 -67.84
N LEU A 55 12.59 31.47 -66.90
CA LEU A 55 12.72 30.56 -65.76
C LEU A 55 12.01 29.22 -66.00
N PHE A 56 12.79 28.14 -66.01
CA PHE A 56 12.35 26.77 -66.25
C PHE A 56 12.64 25.92 -65.02
N VAL A 57 11.63 25.25 -64.47
CA VAL A 57 11.89 24.11 -63.57
C VAL A 57 12.01 22.89 -64.46
N ASN A 58 13.24 22.38 -64.50
CA ASN A 58 13.64 21.26 -65.32
C ASN A 58 13.66 20.01 -64.44
N ILE A 59 12.85 19.01 -64.81
CA ILE A 59 12.85 17.71 -64.12
C ILE A 59 13.27 16.66 -65.13
N ASP A 60 14.40 16.03 -64.84
CA ASP A 60 14.85 14.79 -65.46
C ASP A 60 14.14 13.64 -64.72
N ILE A 61 13.18 13.00 -65.36
CA ILE A 61 12.35 11.93 -64.79
C ILE A 61 13.12 10.61 -64.83
N ASP A 62 13.86 10.35 -65.90
CA ASP A 62 14.45 9.04 -66.18
C ASP A 62 15.93 8.90 -65.79
N ASP A 63 16.55 9.99 -65.31
CA ASP A 63 17.97 10.19 -64.99
C ASP A 63 18.92 10.03 -66.19
N ASP A 64 18.46 10.30 -67.42
CA ASP A 64 19.30 10.22 -68.61
C ASP A 64 20.23 11.44 -68.80
N GLY A 65 20.09 12.46 -67.93
CA GLY A 65 20.83 13.72 -67.97
C GLY A 65 20.18 14.78 -68.87
N THR A 66 18.98 14.53 -69.38
CA THR A 66 18.16 15.46 -70.14
C THR A 66 16.90 15.84 -69.37
N ASN A 67 16.39 17.05 -69.61
CA ASN A 67 15.20 17.51 -68.89
C ASN A 67 13.95 17.00 -69.61
N ASP A 68 13.14 16.18 -68.95
CA ASP A 68 11.89 15.65 -69.51
C ASP A 68 10.71 16.62 -69.38
N LEU A 69 10.63 17.30 -68.23
CA LEU A 69 9.58 18.26 -67.94
C LEU A 69 10.16 19.65 -67.75
N ILE A 70 9.45 20.62 -68.33
CA ILE A 70 9.74 22.03 -68.24
C ILE A 70 8.49 22.74 -67.74
N PHE A 71 8.52 23.27 -66.52
CA PHE A 71 7.42 24.12 -66.02
C PHE A 71 7.63 25.57 -66.43
N ARG A 72 6.63 26.17 -67.06
CA ARG A 72 6.61 27.61 -67.42
C ARG A 72 5.28 28.24 -67.02
N ILE A 73 5.34 29.32 -66.26
CA ILE A 73 4.13 30.01 -65.80
C ILE A 73 3.71 31.06 -66.82
N ALA A 74 2.44 31.07 -67.22
CA ALA A 74 1.86 32.13 -68.04
C ALA A 74 0.69 32.76 -67.27
N SER A 75 0.72 34.07 -67.01
CA SER A 75 -0.48 34.73 -66.48
C SER A 75 -1.41 35.10 -67.64
N GLU A 76 -2.70 34.82 -67.47
CA GLU A 76 -3.75 35.46 -68.24
C GLU A 76 -4.43 36.54 -67.37
N ALA A 77 -5.13 37.47 -68.00
CA ALA A 77 -5.83 38.55 -67.31
C ALA A 77 -6.81 37.99 -66.25
N ASP A 78 -7.04 38.75 -65.19
CA ASP A 78 -8.05 38.48 -64.13
C ASP A 78 -7.64 37.63 -62.91
N ASN A 79 -6.38 37.73 -62.45
CA ASN A 79 -5.90 37.12 -61.18
C ASN A 79 -5.97 35.58 -61.12
N ILE A 80 -6.20 34.92 -62.25
CA ILE A 80 -6.10 33.47 -62.38
C ILE A 80 -4.64 33.14 -62.73
N PHE A 81 -3.99 32.41 -61.84
CA PHE A 81 -2.64 31.90 -62.07
C PHE A 81 -2.73 30.58 -62.82
N ILE A 82 -2.08 30.50 -63.98
CA ILE A 82 -2.00 29.28 -64.79
C ILE A 82 -0.52 28.88 -64.87
N GLY A 83 -0.14 27.83 -64.14
CA GLY A 83 1.11 27.12 -64.43
C GLY A 83 0.92 26.31 -65.71
N ARG A 84 1.73 26.54 -66.75
CA ARG A 84 1.76 25.70 -67.94
C ARG A 84 2.92 24.71 -67.83
N VAL A 85 2.64 23.42 -67.90
CA VAL A 85 3.71 22.42 -67.97
C VAL A 85 3.93 22.05 -69.43
N TYR A 86 5.19 22.03 -69.84
CA TYR A 86 5.65 21.64 -71.16
C TYR A 86 6.47 20.35 -71.02
N ALA A 87 6.23 19.38 -71.89
CA ALA A 87 7.23 18.36 -72.15
C ALA A 87 8.35 19.00 -73.00
N SER A 88 9.61 18.67 -72.74
CA SER A 88 10.73 19.31 -73.43
C SER A 88 10.74 19.06 -74.95
N ASN A 89 11.45 19.93 -75.68
CA ASN A 89 11.43 20.11 -77.15
C ASN A 89 11.44 18.80 -77.98
N GLU A 90 10.69 18.85 -79.10
CA GLU A 90 10.55 18.04 -80.34
C GLU A 90 11.23 16.65 -80.55
N GLN A 91 12.13 16.19 -79.69
CA GLN A 91 12.74 14.86 -79.69
C GLN A 91 12.43 14.02 -78.44
N ALA A 92 11.89 14.61 -77.36
CA ALA A 92 11.49 13.87 -76.17
C ALA A 92 10.05 13.33 -76.30
N ASN A 93 9.86 12.03 -76.10
CA ASN A 93 8.58 11.33 -76.24
C ASN A 93 7.64 11.50 -75.03
N THR A 94 7.90 12.49 -74.17
CA THR A 94 7.18 12.76 -72.92
C THR A 94 5.86 13.47 -73.19
N LYS A 95 4.76 12.99 -72.59
CA LYS A 95 3.39 13.50 -72.78
C LYS A 95 2.64 13.54 -71.46
N PHE A 96 1.81 14.57 -71.25
CA PHE A 96 0.88 14.58 -70.12
C PHE A 96 -0.34 13.71 -70.43
N LEU A 97 -0.81 12.99 -69.42
CA LEU A 97 -1.91 12.03 -69.59
C LEU A 97 -3.24 12.58 -69.08
N SER A 98 -3.29 13.24 -67.91
CA SER A 98 -4.35 14.15 -67.47
C SER A 98 -4.04 14.80 -66.10
N GLY A 99 -4.91 15.71 -65.63
CA GLY A 99 -4.77 16.61 -64.49
C GLY A 99 -4.92 16.03 -63.06
N VAL A 100 -4.95 16.98 -62.13
CA VAL A 100 -4.59 16.88 -60.71
C VAL A 100 -5.68 16.20 -59.87
N GLY A 101 -5.40 15.00 -59.33
CA GLY A 101 -6.29 14.31 -58.39
C GLY A 101 -5.92 14.59 -56.93
N CYS A 102 -6.91 14.92 -56.10
CA CYS A 102 -6.78 15.18 -54.65
C CYS A 102 -7.15 13.99 -53.76
N SER A 103 -7.19 12.76 -54.27
CA SER A 103 -7.59 11.60 -53.47
C SER A 103 -6.92 10.30 -53.93
N PRO A 104 -6.21 9.55 -53.05
CA PRO A 104 -5.87 8.15 -53.29
C PRO A 104 -7.10 7.23 -53.18
N THR A 105 -8.18 7.67 -52.50
CA THR A 105 -9.40 6.88 -52.26
C THR A 105 -10.44 6.97 -53.37
N LEU A 106 -10.31 7.94 -54.28
CA LEU A 106 -11.06 8.00 -55.54
C LEU A 106 -10.10 7.68 -56.68
N PHE A 107 -10.22 6.45 -57.20
CA PHE A 107 -9.48 5.87 -58.31
C PHE A 107 -9.13 6.84 -59.45
N SER A 108 -8.05 7.61 -59.32
CA SER A 108 -7.45 8.33 -60.45
C SER A 108 -6.50 7.37 -61.15
N ALA A 109 -7.07 6.49 -61.97
CA ALA A 109 -6.33 5.52 -62.78
C ALA A 109 -6.07 6.07 -64.19
N PHE A 110 -4.86 5.86 -64.70
CA PHE A 110 -4.44 6.19 -66.06
C PHE A 110 -3.97 4.91 -66.76
N VAL A 111 -4.74 4.35 -67.72
CA VAL A 111 -4.57 2.96 -68.21
C VAL A 111 -4.72 2.80 -69.72
N ASN A 112 -3.90 1.93 -70.35
CA ASN A 112 -3.90 1.47 -71.77
C ASN A 112 -2.94 0.30 -72.01
N LYS A 113 -3.06 -0.61 -73.00
CA LYS A 113 -3.75 -0.67 -74.33
C LYS A 113 -4.99 -1.59 -74.44
N SER A 114 -5.43 -2.24 -73.36
CA SER A 114 -6.49 -3.28 -73.47
C SER A 114 -7.57 -3.22 -72.39
N GLY A 115 -7.75 -2.08 -71.72
CA GLY A 115 -8.85 -1.93 -70.75
C GLY A 115 -8.92 -0.57 -70.07
N GLN A 116 -8.68 0.49 -70.84
CA GLN A 116 -8.34 1.85 -70.44
C GLN A 116 -9.32 2.57 -69.49
N LYS A 117 -8.83 3.38 -68.54
CA LYS A 117 -9.37 4.73 -68.28
C LYS A 117 -8.26 5.73 -68.02
N PHE A 118 -8.46 6.95 -68.51
CA PHE A 118 -7.60 8.12 -68.25
C PHE A 118 -8.39 9.33 -67.69
N ILE A 119 -9.57 9.12 -67.08
CA ILE A 119 -10.31 9.91 -66.07
C ILE A 119 -11.74 9.33 -66.01
N GLU A 120 -12.28 9.03 -64.82
CA GLU A 120 -13.71 9.17 -64.56
C GLU A 120 -13.91 10.04 -63.32
N GLN A 121 -14.39 11.27 -63.56
CA GLN A 121 -14.85 12.28 -62.60
C GLN A 121 -13.80 12.91 -61.66
N SER A 122 -13.30 14.09 -62.04
CA SER A 122 -13.18 15.18 -61.07
C SER A 122 -13.42 16.52 -61.76
N ALA A 123 -14.51 17.15 -61.34
CA ALA A 123 -14.95 18.54 -61.55
C ALA A 123 -15.08 19.04 -63.00
N GLU A 124 -16.24 19.63 -63.25
CA GLU A 124 -16.67 20.28 -64.48
C GLU A 124 -15.62 21.29 -64.98
N ASP A 125 -15.49 21.38 -66.30
CA ASP A 125 -14.64 22.30 -67.07
C ASP A 125 -13.16 21.92 -67.28
N TRP A 126 -12.90 20.96 -68.18
CA TRP A 126 -11.69 21.05 -69.01
C TRP A 126 -11.97 20.72 -70.47
N ASN A 127 -11.95 21.76 -71.30
CA ASN A 127 -12.06 21.68 -72.75
C ASN A 127 -10.68 21.98 -73.35
N GLY A 128 -9.91 20.94 -73.68
CA GLY A 128 -8.58 21.08 -74.27
C GLY A 128 -8.25 19.85 -75.10
N SER A 129 -8.45 19.95 -76.41
CA SER A 129 -8.26 18.85 -77.36
C SER A 129 -6.79 18.45 -77.51
N VAL A 130 -6.53 17.14 -77.48
CA VAL A 130 -5.33 16.54 -78.05
C VAL A 130 -5.40 16.68 -79.58
N GLN A 131 -4.44 17.36 -80.21
CA GLN A 131 -3.87 16.97 -81.52
C GLN A 131 -2.72 17.90 -81.96
N GLY A 132 -1.57 17.31 -82.27
CA GLY A 132 -0.49 17.94 -83.02
C GLY A 132 0.89 17.79 -82.38
N ALA A 133 1.89 17.41 -83.18
CA ALA A 133 3.29 17.40 -82.77
C ALA A 133 3.76 18.83 -82.44
N GLY A 134 4.47 19.00 -81.32
CA GLY A 134 5.00 20.27 -80.83
C GLY A 134 4.15 20.88 -79.71
N GLU A 135 4.65 20.79 -78.47
CA GLU A 135 4.10 21.37 -77.23
C GLU A 135 2.71 20.86 -76.78
N THR A 136 2.68 19.85 -75.89
CA THR A 136 1.45 19.54 -75.12
C THR A 136 1.41 20.45 -73.90
N GLN A 137 0.40 21.34 -73.81
CA GLN A 137 0.23 22.28 -72.69
C GLN A 137 -0.82 21.77 -71.69
N VAL A 138 -0.51 21.81 -70.39
CA VAL A 138 -1.46 21.54 -69.29
C VAL A 138 -1.56 22.75 -68.37
N ILE A 139 -2.78 23.21 -68.06
CA ILE A 139 -3.12 24.42 -67.28
C ILE A 139 -3.38 24.05 -65.80
N ILE A 140 -2.44 24.31 -64.90
CA ILE A 140 -2.64 24.04 -63.46
C ILE A 140 -3.06 25.34 -62.77
N ALA A 141 -4.27 25.38 -62.19
CA ALA A 141 -4.81 26.55 -61.47
C ALA A 141 -4.73 26.40 -59.94
N ASN A 142 -4.55 27.51 -59.22
CA ASN A 142 -4.14 27.57 -57.81
C ASN A 142 -5.17 27.16 -56.72
N ASN A 143 -6.36 26.67 -57.05
CA ASN A 143 -7.41 26.42 -56.06
C ASN A 143 -8.03 25.02 -56.19
N PHE A 144 -7.28 23.99 -55.85
CA PHE A 144 -7.84 22.65 -55.73
C PHE A 144 -7.72 22.19 -54.28
N CYS A 145 -8.89 22.01 -53.66
CA CYS A 145 -9.13 21.21 -52.45
C CYS A 145 -9.18 22.00 -51.13
N THR A 146 -10.32 22.69 -50.91
CA THR A 146 -10.62 23.39 -49.64
C THR A 146 -11.45 22.59 -48.64
N ASP A 147 -12.06 21.45 -48.98
CA ASP A 147 -13.16 20.89 -48.18
C ASP A 147 -13.12 19.38 -47.83
N GLU A 148 -12.01 18.65 -47.99
CA GLU A 148 -11.94 17.22 -47.62
C GLU A 148 -11.03 16.93 -46.39
N PRO A 149 -11.50 16.28 -45.30
CA PRO A 149 -10.80 16.27 -44.01
C PRO A 149 -9.67 15.24 -43.86
N ASN A 150 -9.56 14.21 -44.71
CA ASN A 150 -8.83 12.97 -44.40
C ASN A 150 -7.56 12.71 -45.25
N PHE A 151 -6.80 13.75 -45.60
CA PHE A 151 -5.57 13.63 -46.39
C PHE A 151 -4.30 13.86 -45.56
N LEU A 152 -3.35 12.92 -45.63
CA LEU A 152 -1.97 13.11 -45.17
C LEU A 152 -1.25 14.04 -46.16
N ASN A 153 -0.98 15.28 -45.71
CA ASN A 153 -0.58 16.45 -46.49
C ASN A 153 -1.66 17.01 -47.43
N LYS A 154 -2.54 17.87 -46.87
CA LYS A 154 -3.50 18.76 -47.57
C LYS A 154 -2.89 19.70 -48.63
N ASP A 155 -1.59 19.55 -48.88
CA ASP A 155 -0.73 20.52 -49.53
C ASP A 155 -0.27 20.04 -50.91
N PHE A 156 -0.32 18.74 -51.22
CA PHE A 156 0.25 18.17 -52.46
C PHE A 156 -0.81 17.45 -53.29
N SER A 157 -0.53 17.25 -54.57
CA SER A 157 -1.41 16.62 -55.53
C SER A 157 -0.64 15.79 -56.56
N TYR A 158 -1.28 14.81 -57.17
CA TYR A 158 -0.63 13.92 -58.13
C TYR A 158 -0.78 14.40 -59.58
N LEU A 159 0.32 14.43 -60.34
CA LEU A 159 0.38 14.74 -61.77
C LEU A 159 0.81 13.50 -62.57
N GLY A 160 -0.04 13.02 -63.48
CA GLY A 160 0.25 11.87 -64.33
C GLY A 160 1.02 12.24 -65.62
N VAL A 161 2.11 11.53 -65.89
CA VAL A 161 2.98 11.75 -67.07
C VAL A 161 3.28 10.43 -67.77
N GLN A 162 3.52 10.49 -69.07
CA GLN A 162 4.06 9.42 -69.88
C GLN A 162 5.45 9.86 -70.37
N PHE A 163 6.45 8.99 -70.33
CA PHE A 163 7.79 9.25 -70.83
C PHE A 163 8.33 8.02 -71.57
N GLU A 164 9.40 8.18 -72.36
CA GLU A 164 10.07 7.06 -73.01
C GLU A 164 11.38 6.76 -72.30
N LYS A 165 11.61 5.50 -71.96
CA LYS A 165 12.85 5.02 -71.38
C LYS A 165 13.27 3.75 -72.09
N ASP A 166 14.54 3.68 -72.50
CA ASP A 166 15.11 2.54 -73.23
C ASP A 166 14.29 2.13 -74.48
N GLY A 167 13.67 3.09 -75.17
CA GLY A 167 12.85 2.87 -76.36
C GLY A 167 11.43 2.37 -76.09
N ASN A 168 11.00 2.33 -74.82
CA ASN A 168 9.65 1.90 -74.42
C ASN A 168 8.89 3.01 -73.68
N ILE A 169 7.57 3.00 -73.81
CA ILE A 169 6.69 3.96 -73.15
C ILE A 169 6.43 3.53 -71.71
N HIS A 170 6.69 4.43 -70.76
CA HIS A 170 6.36 4.30 -69.35
C HIS A 170 5.36 5.39 -68.90
N TYR A 171 4.61 5.10 -67.85
CA TYR A 171 3.68 5.97 -67.17
C TYR A 171 4.21 6.27 -65.76
N ALA A 172 3.90 7.45 -65.25
CA ALA A 172 4.38 7.89 -63.95
C ALA A 172 3.41 8.86 -63.30
N TRP A 173 3.53 8.98 -61.97
CA TRP A 173 2.92 10.08 -61.23
C TRP A 173 4.01 10.89 -60.51
N LEU A 174 3.78 12.20 -60.40
CA LEU A 174 4.58 13.12 -59.60
C LEU A 174 3.73 13.69 -58.46
N LEU A 175 4.24 13.67 -57.22
CA LEU A 175 3.59 14.35 -56.09
C LEU A 175 4.09 15.80 -56.06
N ILE A 176 3.22 16.73 -56.47
CA ILE A 176 3.55 18.14 -56.68
C ILE A 176 2.68 19.06 -55.84
N LYS A 177 3.18 20.24 -55.48
CA LYS A 177 2.43 21.32 -54.86
C LYS A 177 2.77 22.61 -55.58
N ILE A 178 1.75 23.39 -55.92
CA ILE A 178 1.92 24.74 -56.48
C ILE A 178 1.14 25.70 -55.61
N TYR A 179 1.79 26.78 -55.15
CA TYR A 179 1.15 27.73 -54.25
C TYR A 179 1.69 29.15 -54.45
N ASN A 180 0.81 30.12 -54.16
CA ASN A 180 1.21 31.52 -54.06
C ASN A 180 2.00 31.75 -52.77
N ILE A 181 3.09 32.52 -52.85
CA ILE A 181 3.80 32.97 -51.65
C ILE A 181 2.95 34.05 -50.99
N LYS A 182 2.58 33.81 -49.72
CA LYS A 182 1.78 34.75 -48.93
C LYS A 182 2.46 36.12 -48.87
N ASP A 183 1.68 37.17 -49.11
CA ASP A 183 2.11 38.58 -49.09
C ASP A 183 3.11 38.97 -50.21
N VAL A 184 3.30 38.11 -51.21
CA VAL A 184 4.10 38.39 -52.42
C VAL A 184 3.26 38.11 -53.67
N THR A 185 2.57 39.13 -54.20
CA THR A 185 1.59 39.00 -55.30
C THR A 185 2.17 38.58 -56.65
N ASP A 186 3.50 38.54 -56.78
CA ASP A 186 4.21 38.30 -58.03
C ASP A 186 5.09 37.03 -57.98
N TYR A 187 4.94 36.14 -57.00
CA TYR A 187 5.74 34.92 -56.92
C TYR A 187 4.88 33.69 -56.61
N MET A 188 5.23 32.58 -57.25
CA MET A 188 4.67 31.27 -56.96
C MET A 188 5.79 30.29 -56.67
N SER A 189 5.52 29.32 -55.81
CA SER A 189 6.42 28.21 -55.55
C SER A 189 5.84 26.93 -56.12
N ILE A 190 6.72 26.08 -56.65
CA ILE A 190 6.44 24.69 -57.00
C ILE A 190 7.33 23.79 -56.16
N GLU A 191 6.74 22.78 -55.56
CA GLU A 191 7.44 21.69 -54.89
C GLU A 191 7.10 20.38 -55.59
N VAL A 192 8.11 19.56 -55.88
CA VAL A 192 7.94 18.17 -56.37
C VAL A 192 8.60 17.26 -55.34
N LYS A 193 7.80 16.48 -54.62
CA LYS A 193 8.28 15.62 -53.55
C LYS A 193 8.80 14.29 -54.08
N SER A 194 8.05 13.67 -54.98
CA SER A 194 8.38 12.34 -55.45
C SER A 194 7.84 12.04 -56.85
N LEU A 195 8.41 11.00 -57.43
CA LEU A 195 8.06 10.39 -58.70
C LEU A 195 7.91 8.89 -58.46
N ALA A 196 6.89 8.29 -59.08
CA ALA A 196 6.85 6.84 -59.24
C ALA A 196 6.42 6.45 -60.66
N TYR A 197 7.01 5.38 -61.21
CA TYR A 197 6.71 4.87 -62.54
C TYR A 197 6.79 3.35 -62.61
N GLU A 198 6.09 2.71 -63.55
CA GLU A 198 6.17 1.25 -63.67
C GLU A 198 7.53 0.76 -64.22
N THR A 199 8.03 -0.35 -63.68
CA THR A 199 9.24 -1.05 -64.15
C THR A 199 9.04 -1.77 -65.47
N VAL A 200 7.81 -2.17 -65.79
CA VAL A 200 7.46 -2.85 -67.05
C VAL A 200 6.66 -1.88 -67.90
N ALA A 201 7.27 -1.41 -68.99
CA ALA A 201 6.69 -0.44 -69.90
C ALA A 201 5.21 -0.69 -70.23
N SER A 202 4.45 0.39 -70.28
CA SER A 202 3.06 0.43 -70.73
C SER A 202 2.09 -0.34 -69.82
N GLN A 203 2.42 -0.49 -68.53
CA GLN A 203 1.47 -0.94 -67.49
C GLN A 203 0.90 0.27 -66.77
N GLY A 204 -0.40 0.30 -66.49
CA GLY A 204 -0.99 1.41 -65.73
C GLY A 204 -0.44 1.47 -64.30
N ILE A 205 -0.22 2.68 -63.79
CA ILE A 205 0.19 2.95 -62.41
C ILE A 205 -0.90 3.74 -61.68
N GLN A 206 -1.14 3.43 -60.40
CA GLN A 206 -2.07 4.19 -59.55
C GLN A 206 -1.36 5.38 -58.90
N ALA A 207 -2.01 6.55 -58.89
CA ALA A 207 -1.49 7.73 -58.20
C ALA A 207 -1.28 7.43 -56.70
N GLY A 208 -0.06 7.67 -56.21
CA GLY A 208 0.34 7.38 -54.83
C GLY A 208 0.90 5.98 -54.60
N ASP A 209 0.97 5.12 -55.62
CA ASP A 209 1.66 3.83 -55.54
C ASP A 209 3.18 4.04 -55.45
N ASP A 210 3.76 3.71 -54.31
CA ASP A 210 5.20 3.83 -54.00
C ASP A 210 5.95 2.50 -54.18
N GLY A 211 5.28 1.47 -54.72
CA GLY A 211 5.83 0.13 -54.93
C GLY A 211 5.83 -0.75 -53.68
N ASN A 212 5.33 -0.25 -52.54
CA ASN A 212 5.10 -1.11 -51.39
C ASN A 212 3.82 -1.97 -51.61
N PRO A 213 3.78 -3.21 -51.11
CA PRO A 213 2.60 -4.07 -51.22
C PRO A 213 1.36 -3.38 -50.64
N VAL A 214 0.29 -3.30 -51.45
CA VAL A 214 -1.01 -2.74 -51.06
C VAL A 214 -1.69 -3.66 -50.06
N VAL A 215 -2.22 -3.12 -48.96
CA VAL A 215 -2.94 -3.92 -47.97
C VAL A 215 -4.32 -4.25 -48.54
N SER A 216 -4.55 -5.55 -48.77
CA SER A 216 -5.84 -6.06 -49.26
C SER A 216 -6.85 -6.24 -48.12
N SER A 217 -6.39 -6.70 -46.96
CA SER A 217 -7.17 -6.81 -45.73
C SER A 217 -6.29 -6.71 -44.50
N ILE A 218 -6.92 -6.30 -43.41
CA ILE A 218 -6.41 -6.39 -42.04
C ILE A 218 -7.34 -7.33 -41.28
N GLU A 219 -6.77 -8.25 -40.53
CA GLU A 219 -7.48 -9.11 -39.58
C GLU A 219 -6.91 -8.84 -38.19
N ILE A 220 -7.77 -8.45 -37.24
CA ILE A 220 -7.34 -8.19 -35.87
C ILE A 220 -7.97 -9.11 -34.84
N GLN A 221 -7.16 -9.44 -33.84
CA GLN A 221 -7.54 -10.30 -32.72
C GLN A 221 -6.72 -9.94 -31.49
N GLY A 222 -7.18 -10.34 -30.30
CA GLY A 222 -6.28 -10.39 -29.15
C GLY A 222 -5.28 -11.54 -29.30
N ALA A 223 -4.12 -11.39 -28.68
CA ALA A 223 -3.04 -12.38 -28.72
C ALA A 223 -3.55 -13.77 -28.32
N GLY A 224 -3.23 -14.78 -29.14
CA GLY A 224 -3.72 -16.15 -28.95
C GLY A 224 -5.22 -16.33 -29.26
N GLY A 225 -5.87 -15.37 -29.93
CA GLY A 225 -7.31 -15.38 -30.23
C GLY A 225 -8.19 -15.02 -29.04
N ILE A 226 -7.62 -14.40 -28.00
CA ILE A 226 -8.35 -14.00 -26.79
C ILE A 226 -9.24 -12.79 -27.12
N SER A 227 -10.49 -12.84 -26.66
CA SER A 227 -11.48 -11.77 -26.83
C SER A 227 -12.02 -11.25 -25.50
N GLU A 228 -11.30 -11.50 -24.40
CA GLU A 228 -11.72 -11.13 -23.05
C GLU A 228 -10.56 -10.64 -22.17
N ILE A 229 -10.85 -9.70 -21.28
CA ILE A 229 -10.00 -9.32 -20.16
C ILE A 229 -10.80 -9.56 -18.88
N THR A 230 -10.34 -10.48 -18.04
CA THR A 230 -11.06 -10.92 -16.83
C THR A 230 -10.34 -10.58 -15.54
N GLU A 231 -9.12 -10.03 -15.63
CA GLU A 231 -8.35 -9.57 -14.48
C GLU A 231 -8.54 -8.06 -14.29
N ASP A 232 -8.65 -7.62 -13.05
CA ASP A 232 -8.75 -6.21 -12.66
C ASP A 232 -7.50 -5.45 -13.14
N TYR A 233 -7.68 -4.40 -13.94
CA TYR A 233 -6.61 -3.70 -14.68
C TYR A 233 -5.74 -4.61 -15.56
N GLY A 234 -6.26 -5.77 -15.98
CA GLY A 234 -5.57 -6.69 -16.87
C GLY A 234 -5.27 -6.08 -18.24
N THR A 235 -4.26 -6.62 -18.91
CA THR A 235 -3.88 -6.19 -20.26
C THR A 235 -4.05 -7.31 -21.29
N LEU A 236 -4.32 -6.92 -22.54
CA LEU A 236 -4.38 -7.80 -23.69
C LEU A 236 -3.61 -7.18 -24.84
N GLN A 237 -2.62 -7.91 -25.35
CA GLN A 237 -1.91 -7.50 -26.57
C GLN A 237 -2.82 -7.72 -27.78
N MET A 238 -3.06 -6.67 -28.57
CA MET A 238 -3.76 -6.77 -29.84
C MET A 238 -2.76 -7.08 -30.96
N GLU A 239 -3.17 -7.97 -31.85
CA GLU A 239 -2.39 -8.41 -33.01
C GLU A 239 -3.15 -8.07 -34.28
N ALA A 240 -2.43 -7.61 -35.30
CA ALA A 240 -2.97 -7.35 -36.63
C ALA A 240 -2.20 -8.15 -37.68
N ASN A 241 -2.93 -8.94 -38.46
CA ASN A 241 -2.41 -9.69 -39.58
C ASN A 241 -2.79 -8.99 -40.88
N LEU A 242 -1.78 -8.55 -41.64
CA LEU A 242 -1.94 -7.87 -42.91
C LEU A 242 -1.79 -8.88 -44.05
N LEU A 243 -2.71 -8.79 -45.01
CA LEU A 243 -2.65 -9.53 -46.25
C LEU A 243 -2.48 -8.57 -47.43
N PRO A 244 -1.59 -8.87 -48.39
CA PRO A 244 -0.74 -10.07 -48.43
C PRO A 244 0.44 -9.97 -47.43
N ILE A 245 1.16 -11.08 -47.18
CA ILE A 245 2.18 -11.16 -46.11
C ILE A 245 3.35 -10.18 -46.32
N GLU A 246 3.59 -9.77 -47.55
CA GLU A 246 4.59 -8.79 -47.93
C GLU A 246 4.23 -7.38 -47.42
N ALA A 247 2.96 -7.13 -47.09
CA ALA A 247 2.49 -5.88 -46.50
C ALA A 247 2.68 -5.83 -44.97
N GLN A 248 3.32 -6.83 -44.36
CA GLN A 248 3.61 -6.86 -42.92
C GLN A 248 4.63 -5.79 -42.51
N GLY A 249 4.62 -5.41 -41.24
CA GLY A 249 5.54 -4.39 -40.69
C GLY A 249 5.13 -2.94 -40.93
N ARG A 250 3.93 -2.71 -41.48
CA ARG A 250 3.33 -1.37 -41.55
C ARG A 250 3.00 -0.87 -40.15
N LEU A 251 3.11 0.45 -39.97
CA LEU A 251 2.62 1.10 -38.76
C LEU A 251 1.10 0.98 -38.70
N ILE A 252 0.58 0.54 -37.56
CA ILE A 252 -0.86 0.39 -37.31
C ILE A 252 -1.29 1.45 -36.30
N HIS A 253 -2.37 2.14 -36.62
CA HIS A 253 -3.00 3.13 -35.76
C HIS A 253 -4.16 2.48 -35.01
N TRP A 254 -4.02 2.39 -33.69
CA TRP A 254 -5.01 1.80 -32.80
C TRP A 254 -5.94 2.85 -32.21
N THR A 255 -7.25 2.60 -32.21
CA THR A 255 -8.26 3.43 -31.53
C THR A 255 -9.33 2.57 -30.86
N LEU A 256 -10.09 3.15 -29.95
CA LEU A 256 -11.17 2.48 -29.21
C LEU A 256 -12.51 3.14 -29.46
N SER A 257 -13.59 2.36 -29.39
CA SER A 257 -14.96 2.91 -29.39
C SER A 257 -15.29 3.70 -28.13
N ASP A 258 -14.68 3.35 -27.00
CA ASP A 258 -14.96 3.94 -25.69
C ASP A 258 -13.70 3.87 -24.80
N TYR A 259 -13.16 5.03 -24.46
CA TYR A 259 -11.97 5.16 -23.61
C TYR A 259 -12.29 5.11 -22.10
N ASP A 260 -13.58 5.11 -21.71
CA ASP A 260 -13.99 4.91 -20.31
C ASP A 260 -13.93 3.42 -19.92
N LEU A 261 -13.93 2.52 -20.92
CA LEU A 261 -13.83 1.07 -20.73
C LEU A 261 -12.39 0.55 -20.73
N ALA A 262 -11.51 1.14 -21.54
CA ALA A 262 -10.12 0.71 -21.70
C ALA A 262 -9.22 1.81 -22.28
N THR A 263 -7.91 1.59 -22.24
CA THR A 263 -6.92 2.38 -22.99
C THR A 263 -6.10 1.47 -23.90
N ILE A 264 -5.57 2.00 -25.01
CA ILE A 264 -4.69 1.25 -25.92
C ILE A 264 -3.46 2.09 -26.25
N ASN A 265 -2.27 1.49 -26.22
CA ASN A 265 -1.03 2.17 -26.59
C ASN A 265 -0.67 1.98 -28.08
N ILE A 266 0.37 2.67 -28.55
CA ILE A 266 0.84 2.59 -29.94
C ILE A 266 1.30 1.18 -30.36
N ALA A 267 1.71 0.35 -29.40
CA ALA A 267 2.10 -1.04 -29.64
C ALA A 267 0.90 -2.00 -29.67
N GLY A 268 -0.32 -1.52 -29.44
CA GLY A 268 -1.53 -2.35 -29.41
C GLY A 268 -1.80 -3.03 -28.08
N GLU A 269 -1.15 -2.62 -26.99
CA GLU A 269 -1.48 -3.15 -25.65
C GLU A 269 -2.75 -2.46 -25.13
N LEU A 270 -3.81 -3.25 -24.96
CA LEU A 270 -5.10 -2.83 -24.42
C LEU A 270 -5.12 -3.04 -22.90
N THR A 271 -5.42 -2.01 -22.12
CA THR A 271 -5.52 -2.07 -20.65
C THR A 271 -6.95 -1.78 -20.22
N ALA A 272 -7.55 -2.69 -19.45
CA ALA A 272 -8.91 -2.54 -18.93
C ALA A 272 -9.05 -1.44 -17.87
N LEU A 273 -10.20 -0.75 -17.88
CA LEU A 273 -10.59 0.24 -16.87
C LEU A 273 -11.95 -0.06 -16.24
N SER A 274 -12.94 -0.42 -17.06
CA SER A 274 -14.32 -0.65 -16.61
C SER A 274 -14.95 -1.86 -17.31
N ASN A 275 -15.91 -2.51 -16.64
CA ASN A 275 -16.64 -3.62 -17.23
C ASN A 275 -17.48 -3.17 -18.43
N GLY A 276 -17.47 -3.95 -19.50
CA GLY A 276 -18.20 -3.64 -20.73
C GLY A 276 -17.61 -4.36 -21.94
N THR A 277 -18.10 -4.05 -23.13
CA THR A 277 -17.51 -4.54 -24.38
C THR A 277 -16.95 -3.32 -25.12
N VAL A 278 -15.65 -3.30 -25.34
CA VAL A 278 -14.97 -2.25 -26.11
C VAL A 278 -14.60 -2.79 -27.48
N ARG A 279 -14.83 -1.98 -28.52
CA ARG A 279 -14.38 -2.28 -29.87
C ARG A 279 -13.02 -1.63 -30.10
N VAL A 280 -12.05 -2.46 -30.45
CA VAL A 280 -10.69 -2.03 -30.83
C VAL A 280 -10.63 -1.92 -32.34
N TYR A 281 -10.18 -0.78 -32.85
CA TYR A 281 -9.97 -0.53 -34.27
C TYR A 281 -8.48 -0.52 -34.58
N ALA A 282 -8.13 -1.07 -35.74
CA ALA A 282 -6.80 -0.95 -36.31
C ALA A 282 -6.93 -0.34 -37.71
N THR A 283 -6.24 0.77 -37.93
CA THR A 283 -6.20 1.48 -39.21
C THR A 283 -4.79 1.53 -39.73
N ILE A 284 -4.62 1.32 -41.03
CA ILE A 284 -3.36 1.51 -41.72
C ILE A 284 -3.50 2.66 -42.69
N ASP A 285 -2.52 3.56 -42.62
CA ASP A 285 -2.37 4.65 -43.56
C ASP A 285 -1.71 4.12 -44.85
N ASP A 286 -2.49 3.42 -45.67
CA ASP A 286 -2.14 3.04 -47.03
C ASP A 286 -3.02 3.78 -48.06
N ILE A 287 -2.77 3.53 -49.35
CA ILE A 287 -3.52 4.14 -50.46
C ILE A 287 -5.05 3.92 -50.35
N ASN A 288 -5.49 2.89 -49.63
CA ASN A 288 -6.89 2.52 -49.46
C ASN A 288 -7.44 2.72 -48.04
N GLN A 289 -6.66 3.28 -47.11
CA GLN A 289 -6.98 3.47 -45.68
C GLN A 289 -7.77 2.30 -45.09
N LYS A 290 -7.16 1.11 -45.05
CA LYS A 290 -7.82 -0.10 -44.53
C LYS A 290 -8.03 -0.03 -43.01
N THR A 291 -9.23 -0.40 -42.58
CA THR A 291 -9.60 -0.53 -41.17
C THR A 291 -10.32 -1.86 -40.95
N ASP A 292 -10.06 -2.48 -39.80
CA ASP A 292 -10.82 -3.60 -39.24
C ASP A 292 -11.10 -3.35 -37.75
N TYR A 293 -11.89 -4.21 -37.11
CA TYR A 293 -12.17 -4.13 -35.68
C TYR A 293 -12.31 -5.49 -34.98
N ALA A 294 -12.05 -5.51 -33.68
CA ALA A 294 -12.27 -6.65 -32.80
C ALA A 294 -13.01 -6.20 -31.54
N ASP A 295 -14.01 -6.98 -31.11
CA ASP A 295 -14.77 -6.72 -29.89
C ASP A 295 -14.13 -7.47 -28.71
N ILE A 296 -13.75 -6.75 -27.66
CA ILE A 296 -13.14 -7.30 -26.45
C ILE A 296 -14.10 -7.11 -25.26
N THR A 297 -14.41 -8.20 -24.57
CA THR A 297 -15.26 -8.16 -23.37
C THR A 297 -14.42 -8.02 -22.10
N ILE A 298 -14.67 -6.97 -21.34
CA ILE A 298 -13.98 -6.65 -20.10
C ILE A 298 -14.90 -6.97 -18.93
N SER A 299 -14.38 -7.75 -17.98
CA SER A 299 -15.11 -8.19 -16.79
C SER A 299 -14.22 -8.15 -15.54
N ASN A 300 -14.83 -8.26 -14.36
CA ASN A 300 -14.19 -8.25 -13.04
C ASN A 300 -13.35 -7.00 -12.72
N GLN A 301 -13.62 -5.87 -13.38
CA GLN A 301 -13.07 -4.58 -12.98
C GLN A 301 -13.76 -4.12 -11.70
N LYS A 302 -12.97 -3.72 -10.71
CA LYS A 302 -13.45 -3.38 -9.37
C LYS A 302 -13.66 -1.88 -9.22
N ILE A 303 -14.80 -1.50 -8.62
CA ILE A 303 -15.08 -0.11 -8.27
C ILE A 303 -14.52 0.16 -6.87
N HIS A 304 -13.52 1.02 -6.78
CA HIS A 304 -12.90 1.42 -5.51
C HIS A 304 -13.77 2.41 -4.71
N LEU A 305 -13.54 2.46 -3.40
CA LEU A 305 -14.11 3.44 -2.48
C LEU A 305 -13.38 4.78 -2.62
N GLU A 306 -14.15 5.85 -2.76
CA GLU A 306 -13.69 7.24 -2.67
C GLU A 306 -13.66 7.73 -1.22
N ALA A 307 -14.65 7.33 -0.41
CA ALA A 307 -14.77 7.72 0.99
C ALA A 307 -15.62 6.72 1.78
N LEU A 308 -15.62 6.89 3.11
CA LEU A 308 -16.59 6.27 4.00
C LEU A 308 -17.00 7.24 5.11
N ASN A 309 -18.23 7.09 5.60
CA ASN A 309 -18.74 7.79 6.78
C ASN A 309 -19.04 6.80 7.89
N VAL A 310 -18.77 7.19 9.12
CA VAL A 310 -19.16 6.44 10.32
C VAL A 310 -20.42 7.07 10.89
N LEU A 311 -21.40 6.24 11.24
CA LEU A 311 -22.70 6.63 11.79
C LEU A 311 -22.92 5.91 13.13
N VAL A 312 -23.67 6.52 14.05
CA VAL A 312 -24.16 5.82 15.25
C VAL A 312 -25.35 4.95 14.86
N LYS A 313 -25.28 3.66 15.15
CA LYS A 313 -26.34 2.72 14.83
C LYS A 313 -27.58 3.01 15.68
N GLY A 314 -28.72 3.19 15.01
CA GLY A 314 -29.96 3.67 15.63
C GLY A 314 -30.06 5.20 15.76
N GLY A 315 -29.05 5.94 15.31
CA GLY A 315 -28.96 7.39 15.40
C GLY A 315 -28.48 7.90 16.76
N GLY A 316 -28.13 9.18 16.84
CA GLY A 316 -27.70 9.84 18.08
C GLY A 316 -26.35 10.54 17.97
N GLU A 317 -25.82 10.95 19.12
CA GLU A 317 -24.50 11.58 19.22
C GLU A 317 -23.41 10.52 19.42
N PHE A 318 -22.18 10.83 19.01
CA PHE A 318 -21.00 10.02 19.34
C PHE A 318 -20.63 10.20 20.82
N LYS A 319 -21.44 9.61 21.72
CA LYS A 319 -21.34 9.80 23.17
C LYS A 319 -21.70 8.54 23.94
N ILE A 320 -20.95 8.27 25.00
CA ILE A 320 -21.25 7.27 26.04
C ILE A 320 -21.20 7.98 27.39
N ASP A 321 -22.35 8.14 28.04
CA ASP A 321 -22.50 8.79 29.36
C ASP A 321 -23.17 7.89 30.42
N THR A 322 -23.37 6.63 30.07
CA THR A 322 -23.82 5.57 30.96
C THR A 322 -22.60 4.77 31.41
N ASP A 323 -22.48 4.52 32.71
CA ASP A 323 -21.44 3.68 33.29
C ASP A 323 -21.41 2.31 32.59
N TYR A 324 -20.28 1.93 31.97
CA TYR A 324 -20.12 0.71 31.18
C TYR A 324 -21.06 0.57 29.98
N GLY A 325 -21.62 1.70 29.52
CA GLY A 325 -22.45 1.77 28.34
C GLY A 325 -21.70 1.38 27.07
N THR A 326 -22.46 0.96 26.07
CA THR A 326 -21.94 0.59 24.74
C THR A 326 -22.51 1.52 23.67
N LEU A 327 -21.73 1.76 22.63
CA LEU A 327 -22.17 2.46 21.42
C LEU A 327 -21.83 1.59 20.20
N GLU A 328 -22.80 1.41 19.31
CA GLU A 328 -22.62 0.68 18.06
C GLU A 328 -22.50 1.65 16.88
N PHE A 329 -21.71 1.30 15.87
CA PHE A 329 -21.46 2.07 14.67
C PHE A 329 -21.89 1.32 13.41
N ASP A 330 -22.42 2.07 12.45
CA ASP A 330 -22.61 1.65 11.06
C ASP A 330 -21.66 2.43 10.14
N VAL A 331 -21.42 1.92 8.93
CA VAL A 331 -20.59 2.58 7.92
C VAL A 331 -21.40 2.77 6.64
N GLU A 332 -21.34 3.99 6.11
CA GLU A 332 -21.82 4.34 4.78
C GLU A 332 -20.63 4.43 3.82
N PHE A 333 -20.70 3.72 2.69
CA PHE A 333 -19.64 3.60 1.71
C PHE A 333 -19.90 4.49 0.50
N ILE A 334 -18.87 5.19 0.02
CA ILE A 334 -18.97 6.10 -1.13
C ILE A 334 -17.91 5.69 -2.17
N PRO A 335 -18.30 5.39 -3.42
CA PRO A 335 -19.69 5.24 -3.86
C PRO A 335 -20.34 3.96 -3.29
N GLU A 336 -21.68 3.93 -3.23
CA GLU A 336 -22.42 2.79 -2.67
C GLU A 336 -22.20 1.49 -3.47
N ASN A 337 -22.00 1.60 -4.79
CA ASN A 337 -21.76 0.49 -5.69
C ASN A 337 -20.29 0.05 -5.77
N ALA A 338 -19.42 0.54 -4.87
CA ALA A 338 -18.06 0.01 -4.73
C ALA A 338 -18.07 -1.51 -4.50
N ASP A 339 -16.99 -2.18 -4.91
CA ASP A 339 -16.84 -3.63 -4.82
C ASP A 339 -16.97 -4.11 -3.37
N ASN A 340 -17.72 -5.19 -3.15
CA ASN A 340 -17.99 -5.70 -1.81
C ASN A 340 -16.74 -6.22 -1.09
N SER A 341 -15.70 -6.61 -1.82
CA SER A 341 -14.40 -7.00 -1.24
C SER A 341 -13.67 -5.83 -0.56
N PHE A 342 -14.06 -4.59 -0.84
CA PHE A 342 -13.51 -3.38 -0.21
C PHE A 342 -14.30 -2.92 1.03
N LYS A 343 -15.47 -3.52 1.31
CA LYS A 343 -16.40 -3.07 2.35
C LYS A 343 -16.20 -3.70 3.73
N SER A 344 -15.08 -4.38 3.97
CA SER A 344 -14.75 -4.84 5.32
C SER A 344 -14.03 -3.74 6.09
N ILE A 345 -14.35 -3.58 7.39
CA ILE A 345 -13.82 -2.49 8.21
C ILE A 345 -12.93 -3.05 9.33
N THR A 346 -11.75 -2.46 9.46
CA THR A 346 -10.88 -2.59 10.63
C THR A 346 -11.05 -1.34 11.49
N TRP A 347 -11.33 -1.53 12.77
CA TRP A 347 -11.49 -0.44 13.74
C TRP A 347 -10.25 -0.37 14.62
N GLU A 348 -9.65 0.80 14.72
CA GLU A 348 -8.51 1.07 15.59
C GLU A 348 -8.80 2.26 16.50
N GLN A 349 -8.30 2.23 17.72
CA GLN A 349 -8.33 3.38 18.61
C GLN A 349 -7.00 4.12 18.50
N SER A 350 -7.06 5.40 18.11
CA SER A 350 -5.86 6.16 17.74
C SER A 350 -5.18 6.84 18.94
N ASN A 351 -5.87 7.03 20.07
CA ASN A 351 -5.31 7.68 21.26
C ASN A 351 -5.03 6.71 22.43
N ASN A 352 -3.81 6.16 22.48
CA ASN A 352 -3.25 5.53 23.68
C ASN A 352 -2.93 6.61 24.75
N ALA A 353 -3.94 7.26 25.32
CA ALA A 353 -3.75 8.00 26.56
C ALA A 353 -3.50 6.98 27.67
N SER A 354 -2.33 7.03 28.30
CA SER A 354 -1.69 5.99 29.12
C SER A 354 -2.47 5.41 30.33
N ASN A 355 -3.75 5.73 30.51
CA ASN A 355 -4.59 5.30 31.64
C ASN A 355 -5.94 4.68 31.24
N ASN A 356 -6.26 4.55 29.94
CA ASN A 356 -7.55 4.02 29.47
C ASN A 356 -7.36 2.73 28.64
N GLN A 357 -7.69 1.60 29.26
CA GLN A 357 -7.70 0.29 28.61
C GLN A 357 -8.98 0.16 27.76
N PHE A 358 -8.82 0.06 26.44
CA PHE A 358 -9.90 -0.26 25.52
C PHE A 358 -10.16 -1.76 25.48
N ILE A 359 -11.43 -2.15 25.61
CA ILE A 359 -11.88 -3.54 25.62
C ILE A 359 -12.94 -3.68 24.52
N TYR A 360 -12.44 -4.14 23.37
CA TYR A 360 -13.14 -4.72 22.23
C TYR A 360 -14.15 -3.83 21.45
N GLY A 361 -13.73 -3.41 20.25
CA GLY A 361 -14.62 -3.47 19.10
C GLY A 361 -14.47 -4.83 18.45
N ALA A 362 -15.58 -5.48 18.10
CA ALA A 362 -15.54 -6.75 17.37
C ALA A 362 -14.75 -6.54 16.07
N ILE A 363 -13.55 -7.13 16.01
CA ILE A 363 -12.68 -7.05 14.83
C ILE A 363 -13.31 -7.92 13.73
N GLY A 364 -13.56 -7.34 12.55
CA GLY A 364 -13.84 -8.09 11.32
C GLY A 364 -15.28 -8.04 10.78
N GLY A 365 -16.09 -7.02 11.13
CA GLY A 365 -17.40 -6.77 10.52
C GLY A 365 -17.61 -5.31 10.12
N THR A 366 -18.70 -5.00 9.39
CA THR A 366 -19.10 -3.61 9.08
C THR A 366 -19.59 -2.84 10.31
N THR A 367 -19.90 -3.55 11.40
CA THR A 367 -20.38 -2.98 12.65
C THR A 367 -19.22 -2.82 13.63
N GLY A 368 -19.01 -1.59 14.09
CA GLY A 368 -18.12 -1.29 15.20
C GLY A 368 -18.92 -1.27 16.51
N ILE A 369 -18.33 -1.70 17.61
CA ILE A 369 -18.90 -1.53 18.95
C ILE A 369 -17.80 -0.96 19.84
N VAL A 370 -18.14 -0.01 20.69
CA VAL A 370 -17.26 0.46 21.77
C VAL A 370 -17.99 0.29 23.08
N GLN A 371 -17.28 -0.20 24.10
CA GLN A 371 -17.72 -0.12 25.49
C GLN A 371 -16.84 0.89 26.24
N ALA A 372 -17.48 1.78 27.00
CA ALA A 372 -16.75 2.64 27.92
C ALA A 372 -16.30 1.84 29.15
N ILE A 373 -15.03 1.97 29.55
CA ILE A 373 -14.46 1.28 30.73
C ILE A 373 -13.96 2.28 31.76
N ASN A 374 -13.41 3.41 31.32
CA ASN A 374 -12.92 4.47 32.19
C ASN A 374 -13.01 5.82 31.47
N ASP A 375 -13.24 6.89 32.22
CA ASP A 375 -13.04 8.27 31.79
C ASP A 375 -11.81 8.83 32.54
N ALA A 376 -11.08 9.77 31.94
CA ALA A 376 -9.86 10.29 32.57
C ALA A 376 -10.25 11.21 33.74
N ASP A 377 -10.39 10.63 34.93
CA ASP A 377 -10.67 11.32 36.19
C ASP A 377 -12.04 12.04 36.23
N GLY A 378 -13.09 11.44 35.67
CA GLY A 378 -14.44 12.01 35.68
C GLY A 378 -14.61 13.22 34.75
N LEU A 379 -13.61 13.54 33.93
CA LEU A 379 -13.70 14.53 32.87
C LEU A 379 -14.08 13.85 31.55
N ALA A 380 -15.01 14.44 30.80
CA ALA A 380 -15.38 13.93 29.49
C ALA A 380 -14.14 13.88 28.58
N THR A 381 -13.81 12.69 28.08
CA THR A 381 -12.67 12.49 27.17
C THR A 381 -13.14 12.24 25.75
N ASN A 382 -12.50 12.92 24.80
CA ASN A 382 -12.62 12.56 23.39
C ASN A 382 -11.70 11.36 23.13
N THR A 383 -12.31 10.23 22.83
CA THR A 383 -11.58 9.05 22.35
C THR A 383 -11.68 9.02 20.83
N THR A 384 -10.53 8.98 20.16
CA THR A 384 -10.45 8.97 18.71
C THR A 384 -10.32 7.54 18.19
N PHE A 385 -11.07 7.25 17.14
CA PHE A 385 -11.08 5.99 16.45
C PHE A 385 -10.86 6.21 14.96
N THR A 386 -10.29 5.20 14.33
CA THR A 386 -10.12 5.12 12.88
C THR A 386 -10.90 3.91 12.38
N ALA A 387 -11.81 4.14 11.44
CA ALA A 387 -12.45 3.10 10.64
C ALA A 387 -11.69 3.00 9.32
N GLN A 388 -11.03 1.87 9.06
CA GLN A 388 -10.28 1.64 7.83
C GLN A 388 -10.93 0.54 6.99
N SER A 389 -11.22 0.83 5.73
CA SER A 389 -11.73 -0.16 4.78
C SER A 389 -10.66 -1.14 4.31
N SER A 390 -11.06 -2.27 3.74
CA SER A 390 -10.15 -3.22 3.07
C SER A 390 -9.78 -2.81 1.64
N ASP A 391 -10.19 -1.63 1.20
CA ASP A 391 -9.76 -1.09 -0.09
C ASP A 391 -8.24 -0.87 -0.10
N PRO A 392 -7.50 -1.41 -1.08
CA PRO A 392 -6.07 -1.16 -1.25
C PRO A 392 -5.69 0.32 -1.34
N ASN A 393 -6.61 1.21 -1.72
CA ASN A 393 -6.40 2.66 -1.75
C ASN A 393 -6.31 3.29 -0.36
N GLY A 394 -6.59 2.53 0.70
CA GLY A 394 -6.42 2.97 2.08
C GLY A 394 -7.53 3.88 2.61
N THR A 395 -8.74 3.81 2.03
CA THR A 395 -9.89 4.63 2.42
C THR A 395 -10.23 4.43 3.89
N SER A 396 -10.19 5.51 4.67
CA SER A 396 -10.42 5.50 6.12
C SER A 396 -11.16 6.75 6.61
N LYS A 397 -11.67 6.69 7.85
CA LYS A 397 -12.33 7.81 8.51
C LYS A 397 -11.99 7.84 10.00
N ASP A 398 -11.47 8.97 10.45
CA ASP A 398 -11.33 9.27 11.87
C ASP A 398 -12.61 9.89 12.42
N PHE A 399 -12.96 9.50 13.64
CA PHE A 399 -14.08 10.06 14.40
C PHE A 399 -13.79 10.03 15.89
N SER A 400 -14.53 10.83 16.67
CA SER A 400 -14.34 10.91 18.12
C SER A 400 -15.63 10.58 18.86
N VAL A 401 -15.50 9.81 19.94
CA VAL A 401 -16.58 9.50 20.87
C VAL A 401 -16.29 10.18 22.20
N VAL A 402 -17.27 10.90 22.72
CA VAL A 402 -17.21 11.53 24.05
C VAL A 402 -17.56 10.47 25.09
N ILE A 403 -16.62 10.14 25.98
CA ILE A 403 -16.84 9.20 27.09
C ILE A 403 -16.87 9.97 28.41
N SER A 404 -17.90 9.73 29.24
CA SER A 404 -18.10 10.41 30.54
C SER A 404 -18.90 9.53 31.51
N ASN A 405 -18.92 9.91 32.79
CA ASN A 405 -19.64 9.23 33.87
C ASN A 405 -19.24 7.76 34.05
N GLN A 406 -17.95 7.45 33.92
CA GLN A 406 -17.44 6.10 34.11
C GLN A 406 -16.89 5.93 35.53
N THR A 407 -17.23 4.80 36.15
CA THR A 407 -16.74 4.46 37.48
C THR A 407 -15.36 3.83 37.39
N LYS A 408 -14.41 4.35 38.16
CA LYS A 408 -13.07 3.79 38.33
C LYS A 408 -13.18 2.38 38.94
N ARG A 409 -12.63 1.36 38.27
CA ARG A 409 -12.65 -0.03 38.76
C ARG A 409 -11.27 -0.67 38.68
N ILE A 410 -10.82 -1.26 39.79
CA ILE A 410 -9.63 -2.11 39.79
C ILE A 410 -9.97 -3.40 39.03
N ALA A 411 -9.20 -3.73 37.98
CA ALA A 411 -9.40 -4.94 37.19
C ALA A 411 -8.64 -6.14 37.75
N ARG A 412 -7.45 -5.90 38.31
CA ARG A 412 -6.58 -6.93 38.88
C ARG A 412 -5.82 -6.39 40.09
N LEU A 413 -5.60 -7.25 41.08
CA LEU A 413 -4.62 -7.05 42.15
C LEU A 413 -3.45 -8.03 41.95
N GLU A 414 -2.26 -7.61 42.33
CA GLU A 414 -1.06 -8.46 42.42
C GLU A 414 -0.45 -8.32 43.81
N LEU A 415 -0.39 -9.42 44.55
CA LEU A 415 0.14 -9.48 45.90
C LEU A 415 1.61 -9.90 45.88
N VAL A 416 2.48 -9.02 46.39
CA VAL A 416 3.93 -9.23 46.44
C VAL A 416 4.49 -9.06 47.85
N ILE A 417 5.60 -9.75 48.14
CA ILE A 417 6.39 -9.54 49.36
C ILE A 417 7.37 -8.40 49.10
N ILE A 418 7.42 -7.43 50.01
CA ILE A 418 8.37 -6.32 49.91
C ILE A 418 9.78 -6.82 50.24
N GLY A 419 10.74 -6.48 49.39
CA GLY A 419 12.16 -6.83 49.58
C GLY A 419 12.58 -8.17 48.96
N GLU A 420 11.77 -8.75 48.06
CA GLU A 420 12.10 -10.00 47.34
C GLU A 420 12.42 -11.19 48.26
N LEU A 421 11.85 -11.18 49.47
CA LEU A 421 12.01 -12.26 50.44
C LEU A 421 11.21 -13.49 49.98
N PRO A 422 11.67 -14.71 50.32
CA PRO A 422 10.88 -15.91 50.09
C PRO A 422 9.55 -15.85 50.88
N PRO A 423 8.50 -16.54 50.43
CA PRO A 423 7.20 -16.59 51.11
C PRO A 423 7.25 -17.49 52.36
N GLU A 424 8.15 -17.18 53.29
CA GLU A 424 8.31 -17.89 54.55
C GLU A 424 8.57 -16.94 55.73
N ILE A 425 8.09 -17.34 56.90
CA ILE A 425 8.48 -16.78 58.20
C ILE A 425 9.07 -17.93 59.01
N ASN A 426 10.39 -17.91 59.20
CA ASN A 426 11.15 -18.97 59.86
C ASN A 426 11.73 -18.53 61.23
N GLN A 427 11.36 -17.33 61.68
CA GLN A 427 11.71 -16.76 62.98
C GLN A 427 10.48 -16.73 63.89
N ASP A 428 10.65 -17.10 65.15
CA ASP A 428 9.60 -16.98 66.17
C ASP A 428 9.08 -15.53 66.24
N LYS A 429 7.76 -15.36 66.11
CA LYS A 429 7.08 -14.05 66.01
C LYS A 429 7.60 -13.13 64.91
N GLY A 430 8.19 -13.71 63.86
CA GLY A 430 8.62 -12.99 62.67
C GLY A 430 7.45 -12.37 61.91
N MET A 431 7.80 -11.47 61.00
CA MET A 431 6.85 -10.68 60.22
C MET A 431 7.32 -10.53 58.78
N LEU A 432 6.38 -10.53 57.83
CA LEU A 432 6.60 -10.10 56.45
C LEU A 432 5.84 -8.81 56.16
N GLN A 433 6.44 -7.95 55.35
CA GLN A 433 5.76 -6.80 54.78
C GLN A 433 5.28 -7.15 53.37
N LEU A 434 4.00 -6.89 53.11
CA LEU A 434 3.31 -7.23 51.87
C LEU A 434 2.86 -5.95 51.17
N ARG A 435 2.78 -6.00 49.84
CA ARG A 435 2.23 -4.93 49.00
C ARG A 435 1.25 -5.51 47.99
N SER A 436 0.12 -4.84 47.81
CA SER A 436 -0.81 -5.08 46.71
C SER A 436 -0.59 -4.02 45.63
N ASN A 437 -0.32 -4.45 44.40
CA ASN A 437 -0.31 -3.56 43.23
C ASN A 437 -1.67 -3.66 42.52
N ASP A 438 -2.35 -2.53 42.33
CA ASP A 438 -3.63 -2.44 41.64
C ASP A 438 -3.47 -2.01 40.18
N TYR A 439 -4.23 -2.66 39.29
CA TYR A 439 -4.19 -2.42 37.85
C TYR A 439 -5.60 -2.21 37.30
N PRO A 440 -5.92 -1.01 36.74
CA PRO A 440 -5.17 0.24 36.90
C PRO A 440 -5.15 0.73 38.36
N SER A 441 -4.20 1.60 38.71
CA SER A 441 -4.08 2.11 40.08
C SER A 441 -4.91 3.38 40.29
N TYR A 442 -5.83 3.35 41.25
CA TYR A 442 -6.76 4.44 41.52
C TYR A 442 -6.69 4.99 42.95
N GLY A 443 -5.89 4.38 43.82
CA GLY A 443 -5.81 4.76 45.24
C GLY A 443 -7.03 4.33 46.06
N GLU A 444 -7.80 3.37 45.56
CA GLU A 444 -8.92 2.76 46.27
C GLU A 444 -8.43 1.93 47.48
N PRO A 445 -9.21 1.83 48.56
CA PRO A 445 -8.81 1.08 49.75
C PRO A 445 -8.70 -0.43 49.47
N ILE A 446 -7.55 -1.03 49.80
CA ILE A 446 -7.33 -2.47 49.72
C ILE A 446 -7.55 -3.12 51.09
N PHE A 447 -8.30 -4.22 51.10
CA PHE A 447 -8.60 -5.01 52.28
C PHE A 447 -7.77 -6.28 52.33
N TRP A 448 -7.52 -6.77 53.54
CA TRP A 448 -6.59 -7.86 53.80
C TRP A 448 -7.20 -8.87 54.76
N LYS A 449 -6.99 -10.16 54.49
CA LYS A 449 -7.35 -11.24 55.41
C LYS A 449 -6.39 -12.41 55.27
N VAL A 450 -6.43 -13.29 56.26
CA VAL A 450 -5.82 -14.63 56.20
C VAL A 450 -6.91 -15.68 56.20
N ASP A 451 -6.68 -16.80 55.54
CA ASP A 451 -7.61 -17.93 55.55
C ASP A 451 -7.68 -18.64 56.91
N ASN A 452 -6.57 -18.63 57.66
CA ASN A 452 -6.47 -19.23 58.98
C ASN A 452 -5.89 -18.27 60.03
N PRO A 453 -6.74 -17.57 60.82
CA PRO A 453 -6.30 -16.62 61.83
C PRO A 453 -5.63 -17.27 63.05
N SER A 454 -5.63 -18.60 63.19
CA SER A 454 -4.84 -19.26 64.24
C SER A 454 -3.36 -19.38 63.88
N LEU A 455 -2.98 -19.25 62.59
CA LEU A 455 -1.61 -19.38 62.12
C LEU A 455 -0.89 -18.03 61.99
N ALA A 456 -1.62 -17.00 61.58
CA ALA A 456 -1.08 -15.65 61.39
C ALA A 456 -2.16 -14.57 61.61
N SER A 457 -1.73 -13.33 61.78
CA SER A 457 -2.59 -12.16 61.64
C SER A 457 -2.04 -11.23 60.55
N VAL A 458 -2.93 -10.55 59.84
CA VAL A 458 -2.55 -9.53 58.86
C VAL A 458 -3.10 -8.17 59.29
N THR A 459 -2.24 -7.16 59.29
CA THR A 459 -2.59 -5.80 59.72
C THR A 459 -2.23 -4.82 58.60
N PRO A 460 -3.22 -4.14 57.98
CA PRO A 460 -2.96 -3.10 57.00
C PRO A 460 -2.17 -1.92 57.60
N ASP A 461 -1.32 -1.28 56.81
CA ASP A 461 -0.66 -0.04 57.20
C ASP A 461 -1.68 1.11 57.29
N VAL A 462 -1.58 1.92 58.35
CA VAL A 462 -2.55 2.99 58.63
C VAL A 462 -2.44 4.19 57.68
N THR A 463 -1.34 4.32 56.95
CA THR A 463 -1.09 5.41 56.00
C THR A 463 -1.23 4.96 54.54
N ASN A 464 -1.10 3.66 54.27
CA ASN A 464 -1.22 3.11 52.93
C ASN A 464 -1.88 1.73 52.94
N SER A 465 -3.17 1.68 52.56
CA SER A 465 -3.93 0.42 52.53
C SER A 465 -3.39 -0.63 51.56
N SER A 466 -2.57 -0.25 50.58
CA SER A 466 -1.89 -1.18 49.68
C SER A 466 -0.71 -1.90 50.35
N ILE A 467 -0.35 -1.57 51.59
CA ILE A 467 0.69 -2.22 52.37
C ILE A 467 0.03 -2.92 53.56
N ALA A 468 0.49 -4.14 53.88
CA ALA A 468 0.10 -4.84 55.10
C ALA A 468 1.25 -5.61 55.72
N PHE A 469 1.12 -5.92 57.00
CA PHE A 469 2.09 -6.65 57.80
C PHE A 469 1.51 -8.00 58.21
N LEU A 470 2.13 -9.10 57.77
CA LEU A 470 1.78 -10.46 58.15
C LEU A 470 2.62 -10.89 59.34
N ASN A 471 1.97 -11.18 60.48
CA ASN A 471 2.62 -11.58 61.73
C ASN A 471 2.39 -13.08 62.00
N ALA A 472 3.46 -13.82 62.27
CA ALA A 472 3.37 -15.24 62.57
C ALA A 472 2.85 -15.51 64.00
N LEU A 473 1.94 -16.49 64.13
CA LEU A 473 1.40 -16.95 65.41
C LEU A 473 1.81 -18.39 65.72
N ASN A 474 1.55 -19.31 64.80
CA ASN A 474 1.81 -20.75 64.94
C ASN A 474 2.32 -21.35 63.62
N ASP A 475 3.02 -22.47 63.71
CA ASP A 475 3.54 -23.21 62.55
C ASP A 475 2.41 -23.71 61.64
N GLY A 476 2.63 -23.59 60.33
CA GLY A 476 1.71 -24.02 59.30
C GLY A 476 1.84 -23.20 58.03
N THR A 477 1.06 -23.53 57.01
CA THR A 477 0.95 -22.72 55.79
C THR A 477 -0.33 -21.90 55.87
N VAL A 478 -0.23 -20.59 55.66
CA VAL A 478 -1.36 -19.65 55.67
C VAL A 478 -1.48 -18.98 54.30
N ASN A 479 -2.70 -18.79 53.81
CA ASN A 479 -2.95 -17.97 52.63
C ASN A 479 -3.31 -16.55 53.06
N VAL A 480 -2.52 -15.58 52.59
CA VAL A 480 -2.84 -14.16 52.73
C VAL A 480 -3.57 -13.71 51.49
N ILE A 481 -4.67 -13.00 51.68
CA ILE A 481 -5.55 -12.56 50.60
C ILE A 481 -5.63 -11.04 50.68
N CYS A 482 -5.23 -10.35 49.62
CA CYS A 482 -5.61 -8.96 49.41
C CYS A 482 -6.86 -8.93 48.52
N TYR A 483 -7.78 -8.01 48.78
CA TYR A 483 -9.00 -7.88 47.98
C TYR A 483 -9.53 -6.45 47.95
N TRP A 484 -10.23 -6.13 46.87
CA TRP A 484 -10.98 -4.90 46.68
C TRP A 484 -12.44 -5.26 46.35
N GLU A 485 -13.37 -4.64 47.05
CA GLU A 485 -14.81 -4.76 46.79
C GLU A 485 -15.24 -3.57 45.94
N ASP A 486 -15.83 -3.84 44.78
CA ASP A 486 -16.28 -2.79 43.87
C ASP A 486 -17.50 -2.07 44.49
N PRO A 487 -17.39 -0.77 44.83
CA PRO A 487 -18.49 -0.05 45.45
C PRO A 487 -19.66 0.18 44.48
N SER A 488 -19.42 0.06 43.17
CA SER A 488 -20.43 0.27 42.12
C SER A 488 -21.21 -1.00 41.76
N VAL A 489 -20.70 -2.18 42.10
CA VAL A 489 -21.31 -3.47 41.77
C VAL A 489 -21.32 -4.38 42.98
N SER A 490 -22.51 -4.56 43.56
CA SER A 490 -22.69 -5.43 44.72
C SER A 490 -22.19 -6.86 44.43
N GLY A 491 -21.30 -7.37 45.29
CA GLY A 491 -20.77 -8.73 45.22
C GLY A 491 -19.59 -8.94 44.25
N ARG A 492 -19.14 -7.90 43.54
CA ARG A 492 -17.91 -7.97 42.73
C ARG A 492 -16.69 -7.76 43.62
N ILE A 493 -15.83 -8.77 43.68
CA ILE A 493 -14.59 -8.76 44.44
C ILE A 493 -13.44 -9.10 43.50
N VAL A 494 -12.39 -8.28 43.53
CA VAL A 494 -11.10 -8.59 42.91
C VAL A 494 -10.13 -8.95 44.02
N SER A 495 -9.44 -10.07 43.92
CA SER A 495 -8.53 -10.53 44.97
C SER A 495 -7.32 -11.25 44.38
N ASP A 496 -6.22 -11.22 45.11
CA ASP A 496 -5.05 -12.07 44.88
C ASP A 496 -4.66 -12.78 46.18
N THR A 497 -3.98 -13.93 46.06
CA THR A 497 -3.68 -14.81 47.20
C THR A 497 -2.23 -15.28 47.16
N LEU A 498 -1.56 -15.19 48.30
CA LEU A 498 -0.19 -15.65 48.49
C LEU A 498 -0.11 -16.66 49.64
N SER A 499 0.38 -17.85 49.36
CA SER A 499 0.67 -18.87 50.38
C SER A 499 2.02 -18.58 51.05
N VAL A 500 2.04 -18.51 52.39
CA VAL A 500 3.24 -18.28 53.19
C VAL A 500 3.46 -19.44 54.16
N LEU A 501 4.68 -19.99 54.18
CA LEU A 501 5.07 -21.03 55.13
C LEU A 501 5.56 -20.41 56.45
N ILE A 502 4.91 -20.72 57.56
CA ILE A 502 5.32 -20.31 58.90
C ILE A 502 5.92 -21.51 59.62
N SER A 503 7.13 -21.34 60.14
CA SER A 503 7.88 -22.36 60.86
C SER A 503 8.65 -21.77 62.05
N ASN A 504 9.12 -22.64 62.94
CA ASN A 504 9.90 -22.31 64.13
C ASN A 504 9.17 -21.35 65.11
N GLN A 505 7.84 -21.38 65.13
CA GLN A 505 7.07 -20.69 66.16
C GLN A 505 7.12 -21.49 67.45
N ILE A 506 7.47 -20.83 68.55
CA ILE A 506 7.45 -21.46 69.86
C ILE A 506 5.98 -21.59 70.26
N PRO A 507 5.46 -22.83 70.52
CA PRO A 507 4.11 -23.00 71.01
C PRO A 507 3.92 -22.15 72.26
N THR A 508 2.80 -21.42 72.35
CA THR A 508 2.54 -20.49 73.46
C THR A 508 2.69 -21.17 74.84
N ALA A 509 2.35 -22.46 74.92
CA ALA A 509 2.52 -23.27 76.13
C ALA A 509 3.99 -23.51 76.54
N ILE A 510 4.92 -23.58 75.58
CA ILE A 510 6.37 -23.74 75.83
C ILE A 510 7.01 -22.39 76.21
N ASP A 511 6.58 -21.29 75.60
CA ASP A 511 7.05 -19.95 75.94
C ASP A 511 6.62 -19.55 77.37
N GLU A 512 5.40 -19.93 77.77
CA GLU A 512 4.95 -19.82 79.16
C GLU A 512 5.77 -20.69 80.13
N LEU A 513 6.14 -21.91 79.73
CA LEU A 513 6.98 -22.84 80.52
C LEU A 513 8.44 -22.37 80.66
N LEU A 514 9.02 -21.78 79.62
CA LEU A 514 10.37 -21.21 79.64
C LEU A 514 10.45 -19.96 80.54
N ASN A 515 9.38 -19.17 80.59
CA ASN A 515 9.23 -18.08 81.56
C ASN A 515 8.99 -18.59 83.00
N GLU A 516 8.42 -19.79 83.19
CA GLU A 516 8.26 -20.40 84.52
C GLU A 516 9.57 -20.91 85.15
N GLN A 517 10.64 -21.14 84.37
CA GLN A 517 11.93 -21.64 84.86
C GLN A 517 13.02 -20.57 85.07
N LYS A 518 12.68 -19.28 85.02
CA LYS A 518 13.63 -18.18 85.27
C LYS A 518 13.31 -17.43 86.57
N ALA A 519 14.36 -16.94 87.22
CA ALA A 519 14.29 -15.98 88.30
C ALA A 519 15.35 -14.90 88.06
N ILE A 520 14.94 -13.65 87.87
CA ILE A 520 15.86 -12.54 87.61
C ILE A 520 15.96 -11.70 88.88
N LEU A 521 17.18 -11.34 89.28
CA LEU A 521 17.44 -10.42 90.38
C LEU A 521 17.71 -9.03 89.82
N PHE A 522 16.96 -8.02 90.28
CA PHE A 522 17.12 -6.63 89.86
C PHE A 522 16.90 -5.65 91.03
N PRO A 523 17.71 -4.60 91.19
CA PRO A 523 18.87 -4.26 90.37
C PRO A 523 20.02 -5.23 90.61
N ASN A 524 20.85 -5.44 89.58
CA ASN A 524 22.08 -6.23 89.64
C ASN A 524 23.07 -5.56 88.66
N PRO A 525 24.00 -4.71 89.13
CA PRO A 525 24.43 -4.51 90.53
C PRO A 525 23.36 -3.97 91.48
N ALA A 526 23.34 -4.41 92.74
CA ALA A 526 22.48 -3.90 93.80
C ALA A 526 23.30 -3.09 94.81
N ASN A 527 22.76 -1.99 95.35
CA ASN A 527 23.45 -1.25 96.39
C ASN A 527 23.38 -1.98 97.75
N SER A 528 24.42 -1.85 98.57
CA SER A 528 24.37 -2.30 99.97
C SER A 528 23.17 -1.68 100.73
N ASN A 529 22.48 -2.44 101.58
CA ASN A 529 21.25 -2.03 102.28
C ASN A 529 20.07 -1.63 101.37
N SER A 530 20.04 -2.10 100.11
CA SER A 530 18.91 -1.87 99.19
C SER A 530 18.00 -3.09 99.04
N THR A 531 16.86 -2.88 98.38
CA THR A 531 15.91 -3.92 98.01
C THR A 531 16.23 -4.48 96.63
N VAL A 532 16.33 -5.80 96.52
CA VAL A 532 16.41 -6.53 95.25
C VAL A 532 15.07 -7.19 94.97
N PHE A 533 14.51 -6.90 93.81
CA PHE A 533 13.33 -7.54 93.26
C PHE A 533 13.71 -8.84 92.58
N ILE A 534 12.90 -9.87 92.81
CA ILE A 534 13.00 -11.16 92.16
C ILE A 534 11.84 -11.23 91.17
N ASN A 535 12.12 -11.26 89.87
CA ASN A 535 11.09 -11.48 88.86
C ASN A 535 11.00 -12.98 88.56
N THR A 536 9.97 -13.63 89.09
CA THR A 536 9.65 -15.04 88.81
C THR A 536 8.16 -15.34 89.03
N LYS A 537 7.62 -16.33 88.31
CA LYS A 537 6.27 -16.85 88.58
C LYS A 537 6.20 -17.78 89.80
N LYS A 538 7.35 -18.22 90.36
CA LYS A 538 7.41 -19.14 91.50
C LYS A 538 7.65 -18.41 92.83
N ARG A 539 6.90 -18.77 93.88
CA ARG A 539 7.07 -18.16 95.21
C ARG A 539 8.42 -18.57 95.83
N ILE A 540 9.31 -17.59 96.03
CA ILE A 540 10.57 -17.75 96.74
C ILE A 540 10.35 -17.59 98.25
N GLN A 541 10.91 -18.49 99.06
CA GLN A 541 10.83 -18.43 100.52
C GLN A 541 12.03 -17.72 101.16
N ARG A 542 13.22 -17.98 100.64
CA ARG A 542 14.48 -17.41 101.14
C ARG A 542 15.57 -17.40 100.07
N ALA A 543 16.55 -16.54 100.26
CA ALA A 543 17.76 -16.44 99.46
C ALA A 543 19.00 -16.72 100.32
N ASN A 544 19.79 -17.71 99.93
CA ASN A 544 21.05 -18.07 100.58
C ASN A 544 22.22 -17.44 99.81
N PHE A 545 23.05 -16.66 100.50
CA PHE A 545 24.21 -16.00 99.94
C PHE A 545 25.46 -16.82 100.21
N ARG A 546 26.25 -17.07 99.16
CA ARG A 546 27.59 -17.64 99.25
C ARG A 546 28.57 -16.76 98.50
N THR A 547 29.82 -16.70 98.97
CA THR A 547 30.90 -16.11 98.17
C THR A 547 31.08 -16.93 96.89
N ILE A 548 31.76 -16.37 95.88
CA ILE A 548 32.13 -17.13 94.68
C ILE A 548 33.01 -18.37 94.98
N SER A 549 33.70 -18.39 96.13
CA SER A 549 34.43 -19.55 96.64
C SER A 549 33.55 -20.56 97.39
N GLY A 550 32.24 -20.35 97.46
CA GLY A 550 31.25 -21.26 98.04
C GLY A 550 31.02 -21.11 99.54
N LYS A 551 31.74 -20.21 100.24
CA LYS A 551 31.58 -19.98 101.68
C LYS A 551 30.22 -19.35 101.95
N PHE A 552 29.46 -19.92 102.90
CA PHE A 552 28.17 -19.38 103.31
C PHE A 552 28.33 -18.03 104.01
N VAL A 553 27.46 -17.08 103.65
CA VAL A 553 27.47 -15.69 104.13
C VAL A 553 26.23 -15.43 104.98
N ALA A 554 25.04 -15.59 104.41
CA ALA A 554 23.78 -15.30 105.08
C ALA A 554 22.61 -16.05 104.43
N SER A 555 21.50 -16.20 105.18
CA SER A 555 20.20 -16.65 104.68
C SER A 555 19.20 -15.54 104.94
N VAL A 556 18.62 -14.98 103.89
CA VAL A 556 17.71 -13.83 103.97
C VAL A 556 16.31 -14.27 103.54
N PRO A 557 15.26 -14.03 104.36
CA PRO A 557 13.89 -14.34 103.95
C PRO A 557 13.46 -13.45 102.78
N VAL A 558 12.62 -14.00 101.90
CA VAL A 558 12.03 -13.25 100.78
C VAL A 558 10.55 -13.03 101.07
N SER A 559 10.09 -11.77 101.01
CA SER A 559 8.68 -11.41 101.15
C SER A 559 8.22 -10.70 99.89
N ASP A 560 7.08 -11.11 99.33
CA ASP A 560 6.49 -10.52 98.12
C ASP A 560 7.49 -10.40 96.95
N GLN A 561 8.34 -11.44 96.81
CA GLN A 561 9.42 -11.48 95.81
C GLN A 561 10.44 -10.34 95.92
N THR A 562 10.57 -9.74 97.11
CA THR A 562 11.60 -8.76 97.42
C THR A 562 12.58 -9.30 98.46
N LEU A 563 13.84 -8.92 98.30
CA LEU A 563 14.98 -9.37 99.09
C LEU A 563 15.71 -8.14 99.65
N GLN A 564 15.73 -7.96 100.97
CA GLN A 564 16.41 -6.84 101.61
C GLN A 564 17.87 -7.19 101.90
N LEU A 565 18.82 -6.41 101.37
CA LEU A 565 20.25 -6.64 101.54
C LEU A 565 20.82 -6.00 102.82
N THR A 566 20.14 -6.19 103.95
CA THR A 566 20.61 -5.68 105.25
C THR A 566 21.87 -6.43 105.69
N ASP A 567 22.95 -5.70 105.98
CA ASP A 567 24.25 -6.24 106.45
C ASP A 567 25.01 -7.15 105.46
N ILE A 568 24.61 -7.18 104.18
CA ILE A 568 25.39 -7.82 103.11
C ILE A 568 26.45 -6.83 102.62
N LYS A 569 27.74 -7.14 102.83
CA LYS A 569 28.87 -6.31 102.40
C LYS A 569 29.01 -6.28 100.87
N LYS A 570 29.65 -5.24 100.34
CA LYS A 570 30.07 -5.16 98.93
C LYS A 570 30.81 -6.44 98.48
N GLY A 571 30.42 -7.00 97.34
CA GLY A 571 31.03 -8.20 96.78
C GLY A 571 30.15 -8.92 95.76
N THR A 572 30.70 -9.94 95.10
CA THR A 572 29.93 -10.83 94.21
C THR A 572 29.51 -12.08 94.97
N TYR A 573 28.21 -12.38 94.92
CA TYR A 573 27.63 -13.52 95.62
C TYR A 573 26.94 -14.48 94.64
N LEU A 574 27.07 -15.77 94.94
CA LEU A 574 26.19 -16.81 94.41
C LEU A 574 24.97 -16.87 95.32
N VAL A 575 23.82 -16.46 94.80
CA VAL A 575 22.54 -16.40 95.52
C VAL A 575 21.67 -17.59 95.12
N THR A 576 21.38 -18.44 96.08
CA THR A 576 20.49 -19.59 95.92
C THR A 576 19.10 -19.24 96.44
N LEU A 577 18.13 -19.09 95.55
CA LEU A 577 16.74 -18.75 95.83
C LEU A 577 15.93 -20.03 96.03
N HIS A 578 15.52 -20.31 97.27
CA HIS A 578 14.81 -21.54 97.62
C HIS A 578 13.29 -21.39 97.44
N LEU A 579 12.69 -22.40 96.81
CA LEU A 579 11.25 -22.57 96.64
C LEU A 579 10.67 -23.45 97.76
N SER A 580 9.34 -23.48 97.86
CA SER A 580 8.59 -24.23 98.89
C SER A 580 8.69 -25.75 98.80
N ASN A 581 9.13 -26.29 97.66
CA ASN A 581 9.25 -27.72 97.39
C ASN A 581 10.71 -28.21 97.42
N ASN A 582 11.60 -27.53 98.16
CA ASN A 582 13.03 -27.82 98.27
C ASN A 582 13.86 -27.69 96.97
N THR A 583 13.29 -27.19 95.86
CA THR A 583 14.08 -26.80 94.69
C THR A 583 14.63 -25.37 94.84
N TYR A 584 15.57 -24.99 93.99
CA TYR A 584 16.16 -23.66 94.03
C TYR A 584 16.57 -23.15 92.65
N PHE A 585 16.60 -21.82 92.50
CA PHE A 585 17.35 -21.15 91.43
C PHE A 585 18.69 -20.68 91.97
N THR A 586 19.72 -20.67 91.12
CA THR A 586 21.01 -20.06 91.45
C THR A 586 21.26 -18.89 90.51
N LYS A 587 21.55 -17.72 91.07
CA LYS A 587 21.88 -16.50 90.33
C LYS A 587 23.10 -15.81 90.93
N LEU A 588 23.79 -15.04 90.11
CA LEU A 588 24.83 -14.13 90.58
C LEU A 588 24.20 -12.80 90.96
N LEU A 589 24.59 -12.25 92.09
CA LEU A 589 24.25 -10.89 92.49
C LEU A 589 25.52 -10.15 92.88
N TYR A 590 25.77 -9.03 92.24
CA TYR A 590 26.83 -8.12 92.61
C TYR A 590 26.25 -7.04 93.53
N VAL A 591 26.84 -6.90 94.73
CA VAL A 591 26.46 -5.89 95.71
C VAL A 591 27.53 -4.81 95.71
N GLU A 592 27.16 -3.57 95.41
CA GLU A 592 28.03 -2.40 95.35
C GLU A 592 28.17 -1.65 96.68
#